data_AF-A0A016BRL0-F1
#
_entry.id   AF-A0A016BRL0-F1
#
_cell.length_a   1.000
_cell.length_b   1.000
_cell.length_c   1.000
_cell.angle_alpha   90.00
_cell.angle_beta   90.00
_cell.angle_gamma   90.00
#
_symmetry.space_group_name_H-M   'P 1'
#
loop_
_entity.id
_entity.type
_entity.pdbx_description
1 polymer ?
#
loop_
_entity_poly.entity_id
_entity_poly.type
_entity_poly.pdbx_seq_one_letter_code
_entity_poly.pdbx_strand_id
1 'polypeptide(L)'
;MEKLIRRIGLVAHDAMKKDLIEWVLWNSELLMGHKFYCTGTTGTLIQEALKEKHPDVEWDFTILKSGPLGGDQQMGSRIVDGEIDYLFFFTDPMTLQPHDTDVKALTRLASVENIVFCCNRSTADHIISSPLFLDPDYERTHPDYSGYTKRFENKPVVTEAVESVKKRKRKK
;
A
#
# COMPACT_ATOMS: atom_id res chain seq x y z
N MET A 1 -26.76 9.84 0.30
CA MET A 1 -25.79 8.74 0.30
C MET A 1 -24.41 9.37 0.39
N GLU A 2 -23.58 8.92 1.33
CA GLU A 2 -22.18 9.32 1.33
C GLU A 2 -21.53 8.89 0.01
N LYS A 3 -20.70 9.77 -0.55
CA LYS A 3 -19.98 9.45 -1.79
C LYS A 3 -18.98 8.34 -1.48
N LEU A 4 -18.98 7.27 -2.27
CA LEU A 4 -18.01 6.20 -2.13
C LEU A 4 -16.59 6.72 -2.43
N ILE A 5 -15.70 6.64 -1.44
CA ILE A 5 -14.30 7.05 -1.59
C ILE A 5 -13.41 5.84 -1.33
N ARG A 6 -12.80 5.30 -2.39
CA ARG A 6 -11.74 4.32 -2.26
C ARG A 6 -10.44 5.03 -1.91
N ARG A 7 -9.60 4.37 -1.11
CA ARG A 7 -8.27 4.87 -0.74
C ARG A 7 -7.20 4.04 -1.45
N ILE A 8 -6.56 4.66 -2.43
CA ILE A 8 -5.83 3.99 -3.50
C ILE A 8 -4.34 4.38 -3.44
N GLY A 9 -3.48 3.38 -3.24
CA GLY A 9 -2.03 3.51 -3.44
C GLY A 9 -1.65 3.30 -4.91
N LEU A 10 -0.84 4.19 -5.47
CA LEU A 10 -0.29 4.08 -6.84
C LEU A 10 1.24 4.14 -6.79
N VAL A 11 1.89 3.07 -7.25
CA VAL A 11 3.36 2.93 -7.27
C VAL A 11 3.80 2.30 -8.58
N ALA A 12 4.91 2.75 -9.14
CA ALA A 12 5.51 2.12 -10.31
C ALA A 12 7.04 2.18 -10.27
N HIS A 13 7.69 1.08 -10.65
CA HIS A 13 9.11 1.12 -11.03
C HIS A 13 9.30 2.05 -12.23
N ASP A 14 10.51 2.58 -12.43
CA ASP A 14 10.78 3.59 -13.46
C ASP A 14 10.35 3.14 -14.86
N ALA A 15 10.66 1.90 -15.25
CA ALA A 15 10.27 1.34 -16.54
C ALA A 15 8.74 1.19 -16.71
N MET A 16 7.99 1.15 -15.60
CA MET A 16 6.54 0.93 -15.59
C MET A 16 5.72 2.22 -15.38
N LYS A 17 6.37 3.37 -15.16
CA LYS A 17 5.67 4.63 -14.88
C LYS A 17 4.75 5.03 -16.02
N LYS A 18 5.21 4.91 -17.27
CA LYS A 18 4.40 5.21 -18.45
C LYS A 18 3.13 4.35 -18.49
N ASP A 19 3.27 3.05 -18.25
CA ASP A 19 2.14 2.12 -18.28
C ASP A 19 1.13 2.42 -17.18
N LEU A 20 1.59 2.77 -15.97
CA LEU A 20 0.69 3.16 -14.89
C LEU A 20 -0.02 4.49 -15.19
N ILE A 21 0.68 5.49 -15.73
CA ILE A 21 0.07 6.77 -16.13
C ILE A 21 -1.00 6.54 -17.20
N GLU A 22 -0.68 5.74 -18.24
CA GLU A 22 -1.65 5.40 -19.28
C GLU A 22 -2.87 4.68 -18.69
N TRP A 23 -2.66 3.72 -17.80
CA TRP A 23 -3.74 2.98 -17.14
C TRP A 23 -4.62 3.89 -16.28
N VAL A 24 -4.03 4.83 -15.54
CA VAL A 24 -4.78 5.82 -14.75
C VAL A 24 -5.57 6.76 -15.65
N LEU A 25 -4.98 7.24 -16.75
CA LEU A 25 -5.68 8.07 -17.73
C LEU A 25 -6.84 7.32 -18.37
N TRP A 26 -6.64 6.06 -18.76
CA TRP A 26 -7.68 5.21 -19.35
C TRP A 26 -8.88 5.07 -18.42
N ASN A 27 -8.62 4.80 -17.13
CA ASN A 27 -9.66 4.58 -16.13
C ASN A 27 -10.09 5.84 -15.35
N SER A 28 -9.63 7.02 -15.76
CA SER A 28 -9.79 8.27 -15.01
C SER A 28 -11.23 8.57 -14.57
N GLU A 29 -12.23 8.29 -15.41
CA GLU A 29 -13.65 8.46 -15.06
C GLU A 29 -14.07 7.66 -13.81
N LEU A 30 -13.61 6.41 -13.70
CA LEU A 30 -13.87 5.54 -12.54
C LEU A 30 -13.05 5.94 -11.31
N LEU A 31 -11.96 6.66 -11.52
CA LEU A 31 -11.03 7.09 -10.47
C LEU A 31 -11.42 8.46 -9.88
N MET A 32 -12.32 9.22 -10.53
CA MET A 32 -12.72 10.54 -10.07
C MET A 32 -13.37 10.49 -8.69
N GLY A 33 -12.88 11.35 -7.78
CA GLY A 33 -13.43 11.49 -6.42
C GLY A 33 -12.96 10.44 -5.42
N HIS A 34 -12.02 9.58 -5.78
CA HIS A 34 -11.31 8.72 -4.83
C HIS A 34 -10.08 9.43 -4.24
N LYS A 35 -9.53 8.87 -3.16
CA LYS A 35 -8.32 9.35 -2.49
C LYS A 35 -7.10 8.58 -3.00
N PHE A 36 -6.02 9.30 -3.33
CA PHE A 36 -4.79 8.72 -3.86
C PHE A 36 -3.59 8.93 -2.94
N TYR A 37 -2.73 7.93 -2.86
CA TYR A 37 -1.43 7.97 -2.21
C TYR A 37 -0.36 7.50 -3.19
N CYS A 38 0.62 8.33 -3.48
CA CYS A 38 1.60 8.04 -4.53
C CYS A 38 3.02 8.32 -4.07
N THR A 39 3.99 7.50 -4.49
CA THR A 39 5.41 7.81 -4.28
C THR A 39 5.85 8.94 -5.22
N GLY A 40 6.78 9.77 -4.74
CA GLY A 40 7.20 11.05 -5.31
C GLY A 40 6.98 11.22 -6.82
N THR A 41 7.94 10.78 -7.63
CA THR A 41 7.91 10.97 -9.10
C THR A 41 6.68 10.37 -9.77
N THR A 42 6.22 9.20 -9.33
CA THR A 42 5.03 8.54 -9.89
C THR A 42 3.80 9.42 -9.71
N GLY A 43 3.60 9.95 -8.50
CA GLY A 43 2.46 10.80 -8.18
C GLY A 43 2.47 12.12 -8.93
N THR A 44 3.62 12.80 -9.01
CA THR A 44 3.75 14.06 -9.77
C THR A 44 3.35 13.86 -11.23
N LEU A 45 3.90 12.85 -11.90
CA LEU A 45 3.62 12.58 -13.31
C LEU A 45 2.14 12.21 -13.56
N ILE A 46 1.55 11.41 -12.67
CA ILE A 46 0.12 11.05 -12.77
C ILE A 46 -0.77 12.28 -12.57
N GLN A 47 -0.47 13.13 -11.59
CA GLN A 47 -1.23 14.36 -11.36
C GLN A 47 -1.16 15.32 -12.54
N GLU A 48 0.02 15.50 -13.15
CA GLU A 48 0.19 16.33 -14.35
C GLU A 48 -0.66 15.79 -15.50
N ALA A 49 -0.56 14.49 -15.78
CA ALA A 49 -1.33 13.84 -16.85
C ALA A 49 -2.85 13.93 -16.63
N LEU A 50 -3.31 13.72 -15.39
CA LEU A 50 -4.73 13.82 -15.05
C LEU A 50 -5.25 15.25 -15.18
N LYS A 51 -4.46 16.26 -14.79
CA LYS A 51 -4.83 17.67 -14.96
C LYS A 51 -4.86 18.10 -16.44
N GLU A 52 -3.99 17.54 -17.27
CA GLU A 52 -4.02 17.80 -18.71
C GLU A 52 -5.30 17.23 -19.36
N LYS A 53 -5.69 16.00 -18.99
CA LYS A 53 -6.90 15.37 -19.53
C LYS A 53 -8.20 15.94 -18.95
N HIS A 54 -8.19 16.26 -17.65
CA HIS A 54 -9.36 16.65 -16.86
C HIS A 54 -9.05 17.92 -16.05
N PRO A 55 -8.94 19.10 -16.70
CA PRO A 55 -8.49 20.33 -16.06
C PRO A 55 -9.45 20.85 -14.99
N ASP A 56 -10.74 20.50 -15.09
CA ASP A 56 -11.80 20.96 -14.19
C ASP A 56 -12.04 20.00 -13.00
N VAL A 57 -11.28 18.91 -12.91
CA VAL A 57 -11.44 17.89 -11.86
C VAL A 57 -10.42 18.11 -10.75
N GLU A 58 -10.90 18.24 -9.52
CA GLU A 58 -10.05 18.21 -8.33
C GLU A 58 -9.67 16.76 -7.98
N TRP A 59 -8.36 16.51 -7.91
CA TRP A 59 -7.78 15.20 -7.62
C TRP A 59 -7.16 15.20 -6.24
N ASP A 60 -7.67 14.36 -5.33
CA ASP A 60 -7.18 14.27 -3.95
C ASP A 60 -5.99 13.31 -3.84
N PHE A 61 -4.78 13.85 -3.94
CA PHE A 61 -3.53 13.11 -3.85
C PHE A 61 -2.73 13.48 -2.58
N THR A 62 -2.13 12.47 -1.98
CA THR A 62 -1.05 12.63 -1.01
C THR A 62 0.24 12.09 -1.63
N ILE A 63 1.16 13.01 -1.93
CA ILE A 63 2.48 12.70 -2.47
C ILE A 63 3.44 12.34 -1.34
N LEU A 64 3.97 11.13 -1.39
CA LEU A 64 4.95 10.58 -0.46
C LEU A 64 6.36 10.81 -0.98
N LYS A 65 7.36 10.40 -0.19
CA LYS A 65 8.75 10.38 -0.66
C LYS A 65 8.91 9.43 -1.85
N SER A 66 10.04 9.53 -2.55
CA SER A 66 10.44 8.51 -3.51
C SER A 66 10.55 7.15 -2.80
N GLY A 67 10.14 6.06 -3.48
CA GLY A 67 10.14 4.69 -2.93
C GLY A 67 11.47 4.34 -2.25
N PRO A 68 12.60 4.36 -2.99
CA PRO A 68 13.95 4.11 -2.46
C PRO A 68 14.40 5.02 -1.30
N LEU A 69 13.73 6.16 -1.09
CA LEU A 69 14.08 7.15 -0.07
C LEU A 69 13.12 7.12 1.13
N GLY A 70 12.39 6.02 1.31
CA GLY A 70 11.46 5.81 2.42
C GLY A 70 9.98 5.91 2.05
N GLY A 71 9.66 6.20 0.79
CA GLY A 71 8.27 6.32 0.31
C GLY A 71 7.50 5.01 0.43
N ASP A 72 8.17 3.88 0.18
CA ASP A 72 7.55 2.56 0.26
C ASP A 72 7.19 2.19 1.71
N GLN A 73 8.00 2.62 2.68
CA GLN A 73 7.67 2.44 4.10
C GLN A 73 6.54 3.38 4.54
N GLN A 74 6.46 4.59 3.98
CA GLN A 74 5.31 5.49 4.20
C GLN A 74 4.01 4.90 3.63
N MET A 75 4.09 4.20 2.51
CA MET A 75 2.98 3.44 1.93
C MET A 75 2.60 2.27 2.84
N GLY A 76 3.60 1.51 3.31
CA GLY A 76 3.41 0.40 4.23
C GLY A 76 2.74 0.77 5.54
N SER A 77 3.12 1.91 6.17
CA SER A 77 2.45 2.43 7.37
C SER A 77 0.97 2.65 7.11
N ARG A 78 0.63 3.29 6.00
CA ARG A 78 -0.76 3.61 5.64
C ARG A 78 -1.61 2.38 5.36
N ILE A 79 -1.02 1.32 4.82
CA ILE A 79 -1.70 0.03 4.69
C ILE A 79 -2.12 -0.49 6.08
N VAL A 80 -1.21 -0.47 7.05
CA VAL A 80 -1.45 -0.94 8.43
C VAL A 80 -2.40 -0.03 9.20
N ASP A 81 -2.30 1.28 8.99
CA ASP A 81 -3.19 2.27 9.60
C ASP A 81 -4.60 2.25 8.97
N GLY A 82 -4.83 1.38 7.99
CA GLY A 82 -6.09 1.23 7.29
C GLY A 82 -6.42 2.42 6.40
N GLU A 83 -5.44 3.24 6.01
CA GLU A 83 -5.59 4.38 5.10
C GLU A 83 -5.54 3.97 3.62
N ILE A 84 -5.17 2.73 3.28
CA ILE A 84 -5.09 2.23 1.91
C ILE A 84 -5.80 0.87 1.82
N ASP A 85 -6.73 0.76 0.87
CA ASP A 85 -7.54 -0.47 0.64
C ASP A 85 -7.23 -1.13 -0.70
N TYR A 86 -6.69 -0.36 -1.65
CA TYR A 86 -6.28 -0.81 -2.97
C TYR A 86 -4.87 -0.31 -3.23
N LEU A 87 -3.97 -1.21 -3.60
CA LEU A 87 -2.60 -0.87 -4.00
C LEU A 87 -2.35 -1.36 -5.43
N PHE A 88 -2.21 -0.42 -6.35
CA PHE A 88 -1.76 -0.69 -7.72
C PHE A 88 -0.26 -0.38 -7.79
N PHE A 89 0.54 -1.44 -7.81
CA PHE A 89 2.00 -1.35 -7.88
C PHE A 89 2.50 -2.01 -9.17
N PHE A 90 2.78 -1.23 -10.20
CA PHE A 90 3.33 -1.78 -11.45
C PHE A 90 4.84 -2.00 -11.29
N THR A 91 5.21 -3.26 -11.08
CA THR A 91 6.61 -3.67 -10.89
C THR A 91 7.25 -4.08 -12.21
N ASP A 92 8.45 -3.59 -12.49
CA ASP A 92 9.31 -4.11 -13.55
C ASP A 92 9.87 -5.50 -13.15
N PRO A 93 9.53 -6.59 -13.86
CA PRO A 93 9.98 -7.94 -13.53
C PRO A 93 11.38 -8.28 -14.11
N MET A 94 11.95 -7.42 -14.95
CA MET A 94 13.19 -7.68 -15.69
C MET A 94 14.41 -6.96 -15.12
N THR A 95 14.19 -5.96 -14.26
CA THR A 95 15.26 -5.16 -13.65
C THR A 95 15.28 -5.31 -12.13
N LEU A 96 16.44 -5.73 -11.60
CA LEU A 96 16.66 -5.77 -10.14
C LEU A 96 16.60 -4.36 -9.55
N GLN A 97 15.69 -4.11 -8.62
CA GLN A 97 15.60 -2.81 -7.97
C GLN A 97 16.51 -2.73 -6.75
N PRO A 98 17.19 -1.58 -6.50
CA PRO A 98 17.92 -1.37 -5.25
C PRO A 98 17.07 -1.50 -3.98
N HIS A 99 15.75 -1.33 -4.12
CA HIS A 99 14.73 -1.38 -3.07
C HIS A 99 13.83 -2.62 -3.20
N ASP A 100 14.31 -3.71 -3.79
CA ASP A 100 13.54 -4.97 -3.97
C ASP A 100 13.00 -5.54 -2.65
N THR A 101 13.71 -5.30 -1.53
CA THR A 101 13.24 -5.67 -0.19
C THR A 101 11.95 -4.97 0.19
N ASP A 102 11.74 -3.76 -0.33
CA ASP A 102 10.62 -2.89 0.01
C ASP A 102 9.38 -3.31 -0.77
N VAL A 103 9.54 -3.74 -2.03
CA VAL A 103 8.49 -4.40 -2.82
C VAL A 103 7.95 -5.64 -2.09
N LYS A 104 8.86 -6.48 -1.56
CA LYS A 104 8.48 -7.67 -0.79
C LYS A 104 7.81 -7.30 0.53
N ALA A 105 8.28 -6.26 1.21
CA ALA A 105 7.68 -5.77 2.45
C ALA A 105 6.25 -5.26 2.22
N LEU A 106 6.01 -4.50 1.14
CA LEU A 106 4.68 -4.03 0.76
C LEU A 106 3.75 -5.18 0.38
N THR A 107 4.21 -6.14 -0.42
CA THR A 107 3.43 -7.35 -0.77
C THR A 107 3.00 -8.11 0.49
N ARG A 108 3.93 -8.27 1.44
CA ARG A 108 3.66 -8.91 2.73
C ARG A 108 2.65 -8.13 3.57
N LEU A 109 2.80 -6.81 3.67
CA LEU A 109 1.87 -5.94 4.40
C LEU A 109 0.47 -5.99 3.79
N ALA A 110 0.37 -5.96 2.46
CA ALA A 110 -0.90 -6.06 1.76
C ALA A 110 -1.61 -7.38 2.05
N SER A 111 -0.86 -8.48 2.12
CA SER A 111 -1.39 -9.80 2.47
C SER A 111 -1.83 -9.89 3.93
N VAL A 112 -1.12 -9.23 4.85
CA VAL A 112 -1.47 -9.20 6.28
C VAL A 112 -2.77 -8.42 6.50
N GLU A 113 -2.88 -7.23 5.89
CA GLU A 113 -4.07 -6.39 6.02
C GLU A 113 -5.21 -6.79 5.07
N ASN A 114 -5.00 -7.84 4.27
CA ASN A 114 -5.91 -8.38 3.27
C ASN A 114 -6.48 -7.31 2.31
N ILE A 115 -5.65 -6.33 1.93
CA ILE A 115 -6.05 -5.30 0.98
C ILE A 115 -5.93 -5.83 -0.46
N VAL A 116 -6.59 -5.14 -1.39
CA VAL A 116 -6.44 -5.47 -2.81
C VAL A 116 -5.04 -5.03 -3.27
N PHE A 117 -4.28 -5.96 -3.86
CA PHE A 117 -2.94 -5.71 -4.36
C PHE A 117 -2.80 -6.15 -5.82
N CYS A 118 -2.51 -5.20 -6.70
CA CYS A 118 -2.32 -5.41 -8.13
C CYS A 118 -0.87 -5.15 -8.51
N CYS A 119 -0.11 -6.18 -8.89
CA CYS A 119 1.30 -6.05 -9.26
C CYS A 119 1.54 -5.80 -10.77
N ASN A 120 0.48 -5.82 -11.58
CA ASN A 120 0.55 -5.64 -13.02
C ASN A 120 -0.78 -5.10 -13.58
N ARG A 121 -0.77 -4.70 -14.86
CA ARG A 121 -1.92 -4.10 -15.54
C ARG A 121 -3.13 -5.03 -15.67
N SER A 122 -2.91 -6.30 -16.01
CA SER A 122 -4.03 -7.26 -16.19
C SER A 122 -4.82 -7.45 -14.88
N THR A 123 -4.13 -7.62 -13.74
CA THR A 123 -4.79 -7.67 -12.44
C THR A 123 -5.51 -6.36 -12.14
N ALA A 124 -4.89 -5.22 -12.44
CA ALA A 124 -5.49 -3.90 -12.23
C ALA A 124 -6.79 -3.71 -13.04
N ASP A 125 -6.81 -4.13 -14.31
CA ASP A 125 -7.97 -4.08 -15.20
C ASP A 125 -9.14 -4.91 -14.66
N HIS A 126 -8.87 -6.13 -14.16
CA HIS A 126 -9.90 -6.98 -13.55
C HIS A 126 -10.42 -6.40 -12.23
N ILE A 127 -9.54 -5.81 -11.42
CA ILE A 127 -9.93 -5.22 -10.15
C ILE A 127 -10.79 -3.97 -10.34
N ILE A 128 -10.41 -3.05 -11.24
CA ILE A 128 -11.17 -1.81 -11.44
C ILE A 128 -12.51 -2.04 -12.16
N SER A 129 -12.61 -3.11 -12.95
CA SER A 129 -13.85 -3.52 -13.61
C SER A 129 -14.76 -4.40 -12.73
N SER A 130 -14.25 -4.88 -11.59
CA SER A 130 -15.05 -5.67 -10.65
C SER A 130 -16.24 -4.86 -10.12
N PRO A 131 -17.45 -5.43 -10.06
CA PRO A 131 -18.59 -4.77 -9.41
C PRO A 131 -18.28 -4.34 -7.97
N LEU A 132 -17.41 -5.10 -7.27
CA LEU A 132 -16.99 -4.80 -5.90
C LEU A 132 -16.21 -3.49 -5.79
N PHE A 133 -15.57 -3.00 -6.86
CA PHE A 133 -14.83 -1.73 -6.83
C PHE A 133 -15.76 -0.54 -6.57
N LEU A 134 -16.99 -0.57 -7.10
CA LEU A 134 -17.98 0.49 -6.93
C LEU A 134 -19.08 0.15 -5.91
N ASP A 135 -18.99 -1.01 -5.27
CA ASP A 135 -19.95 -1.44 -4.26
C ASP A 135 -19.70 -0.73 -2.91
N PRO A 136 -20.60 0.19 -2.46
CA PRO A 136 -20.42 0.91 -1.21
C PRO A 136 -20.45 0.00 0.03
N ASP A 137 -21.03 -1.20 -0.09
CA ASP A 137 -21.21 -2.15 1.01
C ASP A 137 -20.09 -3.21 1.04
N TYR A 138 -19.13 -3.14 0.12
CA TYR A 138 -17.98 -4.04 0.13
C TYR A 138 -17.05 -3.76 1.33
N GLU A 139 -17.01 -4.72 2.24
CA GLU A 139 -16.05 -4.78 3.35
C GLU A 139 -15.12 -5.97 3.18
N ARG A 140 -13.80 -5.74 3.25
CA ARG A 140 -12.82 -6.83 3.24
C ARG A 140 -12.85 -7.58 4.58
N THR A 141 -12.55 -8.87 4.54
CA THR A 141 -12.29 -9.63 5.77
C THR A 141 -10.95 -9.22 6.37
N HIS A 142 -10.92 -8.81 7.63
CA HIS A 142 -9.67 -8.58 8.37
C HIS A 142 -9.25 -9.87 9.09
N PRO A 143 -8.06 -10.42 8.80
CA PRO A 143 -7.59 -11.61 9.51
C PRO A 143 -7.38 -11.34 11.01
N ASP A 144 -7.85 -12.25 11.86
CA ASP A 144 -7.60 -12.16 13.30
C ASP A 144 -6.19 -12.67 13.66
N TYR A 145 -5.30 -11.75 14.02
CA TYR A 145 -3.95 -12.06 14.50
C TYR A 145 -3.81 -12.07 16.03
N SER A 146 -4.92 -12.06 16.78
CA SER A 146 -4.92 -12.00 18.24
C SER A 146 -4.08 -13.10 18.89
N GLY A 147 -4.09 -14.31 18.35
CA GLY A 147 -3.25 -15.42 18.82
C GLY A 147 -1.75 -15.12 18.70
N TYR A 148 -1.33 -14.42 17.64
CA TYR A 148 0.06 -14.00 17.46
C TYR A 148 0.42 -12.82 18.39
N THR A 149 -0.43 -11.79 18.49
CA THR A 149 -0.16 -10.62 19.33
C THR A 149 -0.14 -10.97 20.81
N LYS A 150 -0.97 -11.93 21.23
CA LYS A 150 -1.07 -12.43 22.61
C LYS A 150 -0.16 -13.61 22.91
N ARG A 151 0.72 -14.02 21.98
CA ARG A 151 1.57 -15.23 22.15
C ARG A 151 2.52 -15.20 23.35
N PHE A 152 2.71 -14.05 23.97
CA PHE A 152 3.52 -13.86 25.18
C PHE A 152 2.69 -13.51 26.42
N GLU A 153 1.37 -13.36 26.31
CA GLU A 153 0.51 -13.20 27.48
C GLU A 153 0.70 -14.39 28.41
N ASN A 154 0.81 -14.09 29.71
CA ASN A 154 0.98 -15.08 30.78
C ASN A 154 2.24 -15.97 30.67
N LYS A 155 3.17 -15.69 29.75
CA LYS A 155 4.45 -16.40 29.68
C LYS A 155 5.47 -15.79 30.64
N PRO A 156 6.32 -16.60 31.30
CA PRO A 156 7.31 -16.11 32.26
C PRO A 156 8.52 -15.40 31.61
N VAL A 157 8.45 -15.03 30.32
CA VAL A 157 9.58 -14.49 29.53
C VAL A 157 10.26 -13.32 30.23
N VAL A 158 9.47 -12.39 30.80
CA VAL A 158 10.00 -11.24 31.53
C VAL A 158 10.73 -11.69 32.80
N THR A 159 10.11 -12.57 33.60
CA THR A 159 10.68 -13.10 34.84
C THR A 159 11.98 -13.86 34.55
N GLU A 160 11.98 -14.76 33.56
CA GLU A 160 13.16 -15.52 33.14
C GLU A 160 14.31 -14.60 32.67
N ALA A 161 13.99 -13.57 31.89
CA ALA A 161 14.97 -12.58 31.44
C ALA A 161 15.59 -11.82 32.63
N VAL A 162 14.77 -11.36 33.58
CA VAL A 162 15.23 -10.65 34.79
C VAL A 162 16.12 -11.54 35.65
N GLU A 163 15.75 -12.81 35.85
CA GLU A 163 16.56 -13.76 36.60
C GLU A 163 17.90 -14.06 35.93
N SER A 164 17.92 -14.22 34.61
CA SER A 164 19.13 -14.43 33.82
C SER A 164 20.13 -13.29 34.01
N VAL A 165 19.66 -12.04 33.98
CA VAL A 165 20.49 -10.85 34.22
C VAL A 165 21.03 -10.84 35.66
N LYS A 166 20.19 -11.13 36.66
CA LYS A 166 20.63 -11.22 38.07
C LYS A 166 21.71 -12.30 38.27
N LYS A 167 21.56 -13.48 37.66
CA LYS A 167 22.55 -14.56 37.70
C LYS A 167 23.88 -14.14 37.07
N ARG A 168 23.88 -13.42 35.95
CA ARG A 168 25.11 -12.92 35.31
C ARG A 168 25.82 -11.85 36.15
N LYS A 169 25.07 -10.95 36.80
CA LYS A 169 25.65 -9.92 37.68
C LYS A 169 26.29 -10.49 38.95
N ARG A 170 25.76 -11.59 39.49
CA ARG A 170 26.35 -12.28 40.67
C ARG A 170 27.64 -13.05 40.37
N LYS A 171 27.93 -13.31 39.09
CA LYS A 171 29.14 -14.01 38.63
C LYS A 171 30.28 -13.07 38.20
N LYS A 172 30.04 -11.76 38.25
CA LYS A 172 31.07 -10.71 38.11
C LYS A 172 31.41 -10.18 39.49
#